data_AF-A0A8S9YQ86-F1
#
_entry.id   AF-A0A8S9YQ86-F1
#
_cell.length_a   1.000
_cell.length_b   1.000
_cell.length_c   1.000
_cell.angle_alpha   90.00
_cell.angle_beta   90.00
_cell.angle_gamma   90.00
#
_symmetry.space_group_name_H-M   'P 1'
#
loop_
_entity.id
_entity.type
_entity.pdbx_description
1 polymer ?
#
loop_
_entity_poly.entity_id
_entity_poly.type
_entity_poly.pdbx_seq_one_letter_code
_entity_poly.pdbx_strand_id
1 'polypeptide(L)'
;MESFGEQSICVDHIAGSDWSLKQQSGQSLNLDSFGASCHEHECHREKGLTLRFGNYTVVCPFVGGNKQITFESVLGQLSGHIYCPPCSSVCEDTFCDFFSHSVDVEPEEDLIAEEEMMRGKETQTQFPDIPDAKMEPNVSAFKQPDRNCAYQSKDRFTMSTIVVQIFAYVIWGHMSRARPSQ
;
A
#
# COMPACT_ATOMS: atom_id res chain seq x y z
N MET A 1 13.78 -0.96 -4.67
CA MET A 1 13.51 -1.19 -3.24
C MET A 1 12.37 -2.15 -3.22
N GLU A 2 12.67 -3.41 -3.43
CA GLU A 2 11.67 -4.48 -3.38
C GLU A 2 12.27 -5.58 -2.53
N SER A 3 11.41 -6.25 -1.79
CA SER A 3 11.74 -7.41 -0.98
C SER A 3 10.95 -8.62 -1.48
N PHE A 4 11.57 -9.79 -1.38
CA PHE A 4 10.98 -11.04 -1.81
C PHE A 4 11.18 -12.10 -0.72
N GLY A 5 10.22 -13.02 -0.62
CA GLY A 5 10.23 -14.09 0.38
C GLY A 5 8.92 -14.15 1.17
N GLU A 6 8.87 -15.02 2.17
CA GLU A 6 7.67 -15.26 2.97
C GLU A 6 7.23 -14.02 3.78
N GLN A 7 8.18 -13.16 4.15
CA GLN A 7 7.91 -11.91 4.85
C GLN A 7 7.66 -10.73 3.90
N SER A 8 7.36 -10.98 2.62
CA SER A 8 7.09 -9.92 1.64
C SER A 8 5.68 -10.03 1.08
N ILE A 9 5.04 -8.89 0.86
CA ILE A 9 3.76 -8.78 0.16
C ILE A 9 3.86 -7.77 -0.98
N CYS A 10 3.12 -8.00 -2.07
CA CYS A 10 3.00 -7.04 -3.14
C CYS A 10 1.80 -6.13 -2.92
N VAL A 11 2.00 -4.84 -3.14
CA VAL A 11 0.95 -3.81 -3.11
C VAL A 11 0.82 -3.15 -4.47
N ASP A 12 -0.41 -2.93 -4.87
CA ASP A 12 -0.71 -2.28 -6.14
C ASP A 12 -0.43 -0.79 -6.04
N HIS A 13 0.09 -0.24 -7.13
CA HIS A 13 0.21 1.20 -7.31
C HIS A 13 -1.09 1.73 -7.89
N ILE A 14 -1.57 2.86 -7.38
CA ILE A 14 -2.78 3.48 -7.91
C ILE A 14 -2.45 4.14 -9.24
N ALA A 15 -3.10 3.70 -10.32
CA ALA A 15 -2.92 4.29 -11.64
C ALA A 15 -3.32 5.77 -11.63
N GLY A 16 -2.52 6.62 -12.28
CA GLY A 16 -2.75 8.07 -12.35
C GLY A 16 -2.49 8.81 -11.03
N SER A 17 -1.74 8.20 -10.11
CA SER A 17 -1.37 8.81 -8.82
C SER A 17 -0.01 9.54 -8.83
N ASP A 18 0.47 9.88 -10.03
CA ASP A 18 1.71 10.62 -10.31
C ASP A 18 2.93 10.05 -9.57
N TRP A 19 3.17 8.75 -9.74
CA TRP A 19 4.38 8.15 -9.21
C TRP A 19 5.60 8.84 -9.81
N SER A 20 6.41 9.46 -8.96
CA SER A 20 7.53 10.25 -9.44
C SER A 20 8.74 10.19 -8.52
N LEU A 21 9.92 10.23 -9.13
CA LEU A 21 11.19 10.39 -8.46
C LEU A 21 11.79 11.75 -8.83
N LYS A 22 11.74 12.69 -7.89
CA LYS A 22 12.37 14.00 -8.02
C LYS A 22 13.83 13.90 -7.57
N GLN A 23 14.74 13.87 -8.54
CA GLN A 23 16.17 13.79 -8.29
C GLN A 23 16.73 15.08 -7.70
N GLN A 24 17.87 14.98 -7.01
CA GLN A 24 18.58 16.14 -6.45
C GLN A 24 19.05 17.12 -7.54
N SER A 25 19.24 16.66 -8.77
CA SER A 25 19.55 17.48 -9.95
C SER A 25 18.38 18.38 -10.40
N GLY A 26 17.18 18.21 -9.82
CA GLY A 26 15.95 18.89 -10.22
C GLY A 26 15.19 18.19 -11.34
N GLN A 27 15.71 17.09 -11.90
CA GLN A 27 15.00 16.25 -12.86
C GLN A 27 13.92 15.41 -12.16
N SER A 28 12.76 15.23 -12.80
CA SER A 28 11.71 14.33 -12.31
C SER A 28 11.54 13.17 -13.28
N LEU A 29 11.57 11.94 -12.75
CA LEU A 29 11.27 10.73 -13.51
C LEU A 29 9.84 10.28 -13.17
N ASN A 30 9.00 10.11 -14.19
CA ASN A 30 7.68 9.52 -14.05
C ASN A 30 7.80 7.99 -13.97
N LEU A 31 7.09 7.39 -13.01
CA LEU A 31 7.10 5.98 -12.67
C LEU A 31 5.67 5.38 -12.71
N ASP A 32 4.73 6.02 -13.42
CA ASP A 32 3.33 5.56 -13.52
C ASP A 32 3.18 4.23 -14.26
N SER A 33 4.20 3.81 -15.01
CA SER A 33 4.21 2.50 -15.68
C SER A 33 4.43 1.32 -14.74
N PHE A 34 4.80 1.56 -13.47
CA PHE A 34 4.97 0.51 -12.47
C PHE A 34 3.63 0.26 -11.78
N GLY A 35 3.01 -0.91 -12.03
CA GLY A 35 1.66 -1.23 -11.54
C GLY A 35 1.61 -1.81 -10.12
N ALA A 36 2.69 -2.36 -9.60
CA ALA A 36 2.78 -2.92 -8.26
C ALA A 36 4.26 -3.02 -7.84
N SER A 37 4.49 -3.17 -6.53
CA SER A 37 5.82 -3.50 -6.00
C SER A 37 5.72 -4.33 -4.71
N CYS A 38 6.74 -5.14 -4.43
CA CYS A 38 6.73 -6.06 -3.29
C CYS A 38 7.67 -5.59 -2.19
N HIS A 39 7.18 -5.59 -0.95
CA HIS A 39 7.87 -5.03 0.21
C HIS A 39 7.78 -5.96 1.40
N GLU A 40 8.77 -5.87 2.27
CA GLU A 40 8.74 -6.57 3.54
C GLU A 40 7.63 -6.02 4.42
N HIS A 41 6.95 -6.89 5.15
CA HIS A 41 5.87 -6.52 6.04
C HIS A 41 6.19 -6.93 7.48
N GLU A 42 5.64 -6.15 8.41
CA GLU A 42 5.64 -6.49 9.83
C GLU A 42 4.27 -6.18 10.43
N CYS A 43 3.82 -7.08 11.31
CA CYS A 43 2.57 -6.95 12.06
C CYS A 43 2.86 -6.47 13.48
N HIS A 44 2.26 -5.34 13.84
CA HIS A 44 2.46 -4.67 15.13
C HIS A 44 1.13 -4.53 15.86
N ARG A 45 1.07 -4.86 17.16
CA ARG A 45 -0.21 -4.84 17.91
C ARG A 45 -0.90 -3.48 17.91
N GLU A 46 -0.11 -2.40 17.94
CA GLU A 46 -0.64 -1.04 18.02
C GLU A 46 -0.89 -0.40 16.65
N LYS A 47 -0.23 -0.90 15.59
CA LYS A 47 -0.21 -0.26 14.26
C LYS A 47 -0.82 -1.12 13.17
N GLY A 48 -1.11 -2.39 13.44
CA GLY A 48 -1.50 -3.37 12.44
C GLY A 48 -0.37 -3.65 11.46
N LEU A 49 -0.70 -3.59 10.17
CA LEU A 49 0.22 -3.86 9.07
C LEU A 49 1.16 -2.67 8.81
N THR A 50 2.45 -2.94 8.78
CA THR A 50 3.48 -2.00 8.32
C THR A 50 4.27 -2.59 7.16
N LEU A 51 4.68 -1.74 6.22
CA LEU A 51 5.45 -2.11 5.03
C LEU A 51 6.78 -1.35 4.99
N ARG A 52 7.85 -2.03 4.58
CA ARG A 52 9.19 -1.46 4.53
C ARG A 52 9.61 -1.12 3.09
N PHE A 53 9.60 0.16 2.77
CA PHE A 53 10.08 0.74 1.51
C PHE A 53 11.54 1.19 1.68
N GLY A 54 12.47 0.25 1.49
CA GLY A 54 13.89 0.49 1.77
C GLY A 54 14.14 0.78 3.25
N ASN A 55 14.47 2.02 3.58
CA ASN A 55 14.70 2.46 4.98
C ASN A 55 13.46 3.12 5.60
N TYR A 56 12.34 3.18 4.88
CA TYR A 56 11.11 3.82 5.32
C TYR A 56 10.06 2.80 5.73
N THR A 57 9.36 3.09 6.81
CA THR A 57 8.23 2.29 7.29
C THR A 57 6.94 3.02 6.98
N VAL A 58 6.03 2.36 6.28
CA VAL A 58 4.69 2.84 5.93
C VAL A 58 3.68 2.07 6.76
N VAL A 59 2.89 2.77 7.57
CA VAL A 59 1.78 2.16 8.31
C VAL A 59 0.53 2.15 7.43
N CYS A 60 0.00 0.95 7.18
CA CYS A 60 -1.24 0.76 6.43
C CYS A 60 -2.47 0.98 7.31
N PRO A 61 -3.58 1.50 6.75
CA PRO A 61 -4.86 1.55 7.48
C PRO A 61 -5.35 0.14 7.84
N PHE A 62 -5.95 -0.03 9.02
CA PHE A 62 -6.44 -1.34 9.49
C PHE A 62 -7.44 -1.98 8.51
N VAL A 63 -8.38 -1.19 7.98
CA VAL A 63 -9.38 -1.64 6.99
C VAL A 63 -8.84 -1.75 5.57
N GLY A 64 -7.56 -1.42 5.35
CA GLY A 64 -6.96 -1.31 4.02
C GLY A 64 -7.33 0.00 3.30
N GLY A 65 -6.91 0.11 2.04
CA GLY A 65 -7.22 1.23 1.16
C GLY A 65 -6.02 2.09 0.77
N ASN A 66 -6.30 3.27 0.25
CA ASN A 66 -5.30 4.11 -0.39
C ASN A 66 -4.38 4.76 0.64
N LYS A 67 -3.07 4.71 0.37
CA LYS A 67 -2.06 5.38 1.19
C LYS A 67 -1.09 6.15 0.30
N GLN A 68 -1.01 7.46 0.51
CA GLN A 68 0.04 8.28 -0.08
C GLN A 68 1.36 7.99 0.63
N ILE A 69 2.43 7.88 -0.15
CA ILE A 69 3.79 7.73 0.34
C ILE A 69 4.67 8.81 -0.27
N THR A 70 5.55 9.37 0.56
CA THR A 70 6.61 10.29 0.13
C THR A 70 7.83 9.99 0.99
N PHE A 71 8.97 9.70 0.37
CA PHE A 71 10.20 9.44 1.11
C PHE A 71 11.45 9.91 0.36
N GLU A 72 12.48 10.26 1.13
CA GLU A 72 13.75 10.75 0.62
C GLU A 72 14.74 9.60 0.43
N SER A 73 15.23 9.40 -0.78
CA SER A 73 16.26 8.40 -1.06
C SER A 73 17.57 9.08 -1.47
N VAL A 74 18.65 8.30 -1.58
CA VAL A 74 19.91 8.77 -2.15
C VAL A 74 19.76 9.26 -3.60
N LEU A 75 18.71 8.81 -4.31
CA LEU A 75 18.40 9.23 -5.67
C LEU A 75 17.50 10.47 -5.73
N GLY A 76 16.95 10.92 -4.60
CA GLY A 76 15.97 12.00 -4.50
C GLY A 76 14.66 11.55 -3.85
N GLN A 77 13.64 12.40 -3.92
CA GLN A 77 12.34 12.19 -3.31
C GLN A 77 11.45 11.31 -4.19
N LEU A 78 11.03 10.16 -3.67
CA LEU A 78 9.99 9.34 -4.29
C LEU A 78 8.63 9.71 -3.70
N SER A 79 7.63 9.92 -4.55
CA SER A 79 6.24 10.12 -4.15
C SER A 79 5.29 9.27 -5.00
N GLY A 80 4.17 8.87 -4.41
CA GLY A 80 3.13 8.10 -5.10
C GLY A 80 2.03 7.61 -4.15
N HIS A 81 1.14 6.76 -4.65
CA HIS A 81 0.10 6.13 -3.85
C HIS A 81 0.05 4.62 -4.06
N ILE A 82 -0.08 3.89 -2.94
CA ILE A 82 -0.26 2.44 -2.91
C ILE A 82 -1.66 2.08 -2.42
N TYR A 83 -2.11 0.88 -2.79
CA TYR A 83 -3.28 0.24 -2.20
C TYR A 83 -2.84 -0.74 -1.10
N CYS A 84 -3.03 -0.35 0.16
CA CYS A 84 -2.79 -1.23 1.30
C CYS A 84 -3.88 -2.30 1.39
N PRO A 85 -3.52 -3.58 1.59
CA PRO A 85 -4.50 -4.60 1.91
C PRO A 85 -5.04 -4.38 3.34
N PRO A 86 -6.24 -4.91 3.66
CA PRO A 86 -6.73 -4.95 5.03
C PRO A 86 -5.76 -5.70 5.94
N CYS A 87 -5.59 -5.24 7.19
CA CYS A 87 -4.65 -5.82 8.16
C CYS A 87 -4.88 -7.32 8.34
N SER A 88 -6.13 -7.74 8.55
CA SER A 88 -6.51 -9.15 8.77
C SER A 88 -6.30 -10.06 7.55
N SER A 89 -5.99 -9.49 6.37
CA SER A 89 -5.66 -10.29 5.19
C SER A 89 -4.17 -10.64 5.09
N VAL A 90 -3.34 -10.11 5.99
CA VAL A 90 -1.89 -10.34 6.04
C VAL A 90 -1.46 -10.76 7.45
N CYS A 91 -1.95 -10.06 8.47
CA CYS A 91 -1.65 -10.28 9.87
C CYS A 91 -2.72 -11.14 10.54
N GLU A 92 -2.34 -11.81 11.64
CA GLU A 92 -3.31 -12.43 12.55
C GLU A 92 -4.18 -11.35 13.22
N ASP A 93 -5.43 -11.69 13.54
CA ASP A 93 -6.42 -10.76 14.09
C ASP A 93 -5.94 -10.06 15.38
N THR A 94 -5.08 -10.72 16.17
CA THR A 94 -4.52 -10.16 17.41
C THR A 94 -3.65 -8.92 17.20
N PHE A 95 -3.20 -8.67 15.97
CA PHE A 95 -2.48 -7.45 15.57
C PHE A 95 -3.40 -6.37 15.00
N CYS A 96 -4.64 -6.71 14.67
CA CYS A 96 -5.58 -5.86 13.93
C CYS A 96 -6.73 -5.32 14.79
N ASP A 97 -6.77 -5.66 16.07
CA ASP A 97 -7.79 -5.22 17.02
C ASP A 97 -7.45 -3.84 17.61
N PHE A 98 -8.10 -2.80 17.12
CA PHE A 98 -7.85 -1.40 17.52
C PHE A 98 -8.46 -1.02 18.89
N PHE A 99 -9.30 -1.88 19.50
CA PHE A 99 -10.22 -1.47 20.56
C PHE A 99 -9.92 -1.96 21.99
N SER A 100 -8.87 -2.75 22.23
CA SER A 100 -8.61 -3.29 23.58
C SER A 100 -7.71 -2.42 24.47
N HIS A 101 -7.26 -1.25 23.98
CA HIS A 101 -6.52 -0.27 24.79
C HIS A 101 -7.14 1.14 24.69
N SER A 102 -8.47 1.25 24.78
CA SER A 102 -9.05 2.48 25.31
C SER A 102 -8.82 2.49 26.82
N VAL A 103 -7.91 3.35 27.26
CA VAL A 103 -7.78 3.95 28.59
C VAL A 103 -8.96 3.62 29.50
N ASP A 104 -8.68 2.94 30.62
CA ASP A 104 -9.60 2.84 31.75
C ASP A 104 -9.93 4.26 32.24
N VAL A 105 -11.00 4.85 31.72
CA VAL A 105 -11.62 6.03 32.31
C VAL A 105 -12.57 5.49 33.36
N GLU A 106 -12.17 5.56 34.63
CA GLU A 106 -13.05 5.35 35.77
C GLU A 106 -14.30 6.23 35.62
N PRO A 107 -15.52 5.66 35.76
CA PRO A 107 -16.72 6.47 35.73
C PRO A 107 -16.82 7.26 37.03
N GLU A 108 -16.71 8.58 36.97
CA GLU A 108 -17.27 9.43 38.02
C GLU A 108 -18.80 9.34 37.91
N GLU A 109 -19.39 8.64 38.86
CA GLU A 109 -20.82 8.70 39.12
C GLU A 109 -21.17 10.11 39.61
N ASP A 110 -22.10 10.79 38.93
CA ASP A 110 -23.02 11.66 39.64
C ASP A 110 -24.36 11.78 38.90
N LEU A 111 -25.39 11.45 39.66
CA LEU A 111 -26.83 11.53 39.37
C LEU A 111 -27.21 13.00 39.07
N ILE A 112 -28.25 13.29 38.28
CA ILE A 112 -29.63 13.47 38.76
C ILE A 112 -30.56 13.56 37.52
N ALA A 113 -31.66 12.83 37.61
CA ALA A 113 -32.84 12.89 36.73
C ALA A 113 -33.65 14.17 36.94
N GLU A 114 -34.41 14.63 35.94
CA GLU A 114 -35.82 15.05 36.09
C GLU A 114 -36.52 15.10 34.71
N GLU A 115 -37.84 14.96 34.78
CA GLU A 115 -38.76 14.38 33.82
C GLU A 115 -39.39 15.34 32.78
N GLU A 116 -39.96 14.69 31.76
CA GLU A 116 -41.03 15.03 30.81
C GLU A 116 -41.73 16.41 30.80
N MET A 117 -41.90 16.99 29.59
CA MET A 117 -43.23 17.42 29.11
C MET A 117 -43.27 17.76 27.60
N MET A 118 -43.95 16.89 26.83
CA MET A 118 -44.92 17.15 25.74
C MET A 118 -44.78 18.40 24.82
N ARG A 119 -44.77 18.14 23.49
CA ARG A 119 -45.85 18.52 22.53
C ARG A 119 -45.32 18.97 21.16
N GLY A 120 -45.61 18.17 20.13
CA GLY A 120 -46.26 18.69 18.92
C GLY A 120 -45.57 18.49 17.56
N LYS A 121 -46.32 17.81 16.69
CA LYS A 121 -46.38 17.89 15.22
C LYS A 121 -45.54 16.89 14.42
N GLU A 122 -46.20 15.78 14.16
CA GLU A 122 -46.05 14.96 12.95
C GLU A 122 -46.13 15.85 11.70
N THR A 123 -45.06 15.86 10.92
CA THR A 123 -45.10 16.27 9.51
C THR A 123 -44.81 15.02 8.70
N GLN A 124 -45.87 14.46 8.14
CA GLN A 124 -45.83 13.32 7.25
C GLN A 124 -45.36 13.82 5.88
N THR A 125 -44.07 13.68 5.58
CA THR A 125 -43.54 13.87 4.22
C THR A 125 -43.67 12.55 3.47
N GLN A 126 -44.65 12.52 2.58
CA GLN A 126 -44.91 11.44 1.64
C GLN A 126 -43.74 11.35 0.64
N PHE A 127 -42.89 10.35 0.79
CA PHE A 127 -41.93 9.95 -0.23
C PHE A 127 -42.65 9.16 -1.32
N PRO A 128 -42.42 9.45 -2.62
CA PRO A 128 -42.95 8.62 -3.69
C PRO A 128 -42.23 7.27 -3.75
N ASP A 129 -43.00 6.21 -3.95
CA ASP A 129 -42.57 4.83 -4.15
C ASP A 129 -41.55 4.73 -5.30
N ILE A 130 -40.34 4.28 -4.98
CA ILE A 130 -39.34 3.88 -5.97
C ILE A 130 -39.60 2.40 -6.28
N PRO A 131 -39.87 2.01 -7.54
CA PRO A 131 -40.09 0.61 -7.87
C PRO A 131 -38.81 -0.22 -7.70
N ASP A 132 -38.98 -1.41 -7.11
CA ASP A 132 -37.96 -2.44 -6.90
C ASP A 132 -37.20 -2.77 -8.21
N ALA A 133 -36.01 -2.20 -8.36
CA ALA A 133 -35.03 -2.69 -9.31
C ALA A 133 -34.41 -3.96 -8.72
N LYS A 134 -34.86 -5.12 -9.23
CA LYS A 134 -34.15 -6.41 -9.14
C LYS A 134 -32.71 -6.22 -9.61
N MET A 135 -31.80 -6.00 -8.67
CA MET A 135 -30.36 -6.11 -8.90
C MET A 135 -29.96 -7.55 -8.56
N GLU A 136 -29.85 -8.39 -9.58
CA GLU A 136 -29.25 -9.72 -9.45
C GLU A 136 -27.78 -9.53 -9.02
N PRO A 137 -27.30 -10.21 -7.95
CA PRO A 137 -25.89 -10.16 -7.60
C PRO A 137 -25.15 -11.06 -8.58
N ASN A 138 -24.65 -10.47 -9.67
CA ASN A 138 -23.63 -11.09 -10.49
C ASN A 138 -22.30 -11.04 -9.72
N VAL A 139 -22.17 -11.95 -8.75
CA VAL A 139 -20.89 -12.25 -8.09
C VAL A 139 -20.04 -12.98 -9.12
N SER A 140 -19.47 -12.21 -10.05
CA SER A 140 -18.29 -12.65 -10.78
C SER A 140 -17.21 -12.83 -9.73
N ALA A 141 -16.88 -14.10 -9.47
CA ALA A 141 -15.79 -14.49 -8.59
C ALA A 141 -14.51 -13.76 -9.02
N PHE A 142 -14.21 -12.65 -8.34
CA PHE A 142 -12.90 -12.03 -8.43
C PHE A 142 -11.95 -12.99 -7.73
N LYS A 143 -11.38 -13.89 -8.52
CA LYS A 143 -10.33 -14.80 -8.09
C LYS A 143 -9.15 -13.93 -7.67
N GLN A 144 -9.03 -13.68 -6.37
CA GLN A 144 -7.86 -13.01 -5.81
C GLN A 144 -6.64 -13.82 -6.25
N PRO A 145 -5.68 -13.23 -6.97
CA PRO A 145 -4.43 -13.92 -7.26
C PRO A 145 -3.75 -14.24 -5.93
N ASP A 146 -3.20 -15.46 -5.82
CA ASP A 146 -2.48 -15.93 -4.64
C ASP A 146 -1.50 -14.84 -4.19
N ARG A 147 -1.79 -14.22 -3.04
CA ARG A 147 -1.05 -13.07 -2.48
C ARG A 147 0.32 -13.45 -1.92
N ASN A 148 0.68 -14.72 -1.99
CA ASN A 148 2.00 -15.18 -1.67
C ASN A 148 2.91 -14.89 -2.85
N CYS A 149 3.94 -14.08 -2.62
CA CYS A 149 5.04 -13.84 -3.55
C CYS A 149 5.89 -15.11 -3.81
N ALA A 150 5.33 -16.31 -3.64
CA ALA A 150 5.81 -17.53 -4.25
C ALA A 150 5.55 -17.41 -5.76
N TYR A 151 6.42 -16.66 -6.41
CA TYR A 151 6.55 -16.50 -7.85
C TYR A 151 6.26 -17.85 -8.54
N GLN A 152 5.10 -17.98 -9.20
CA GLN A 152 4.86 -19.09 -10.12
C GLN A 152 5.77 -18.89 -11.34
N SER A 153 7.02 -19.36 -11.23
CA SER A 153 7.97 -19.43 -12.34
C SER A 153 7.53 -20.53 -13.31
N LYS A 154 6.51 -20.27 -14.14
CA LYS A 154 6.19 -21.18 -15.25
C LYS A 154 6.30 -20.60 -16.64
N ASP A 155 6.64 -19.33 -16.79
CA ASP A 155 6.99 -18.79 -18.11
C ASP A 155 8.37 -18.15 -18.12
N ARG A 156 9.18 -18.68 -19.04
CA ARG A 156 10.55 -18.30 -19.37
C ARG A 156 10.65 -16.81 -19.65
N PHE A 157 11.37 -16.08 -18.81
CA PHE A 157 12.13 -14.91 -19.26
C PHE A 157 13.55 -15.02 -18.74
N THR A 158 14.46 -15.32 -19.66
CA THR A 158 15.90 -15.32 -19.48
C THR A 158 16.40 -13.90 -19.18
N MET A 159 16.36 -13.50 -17.90
CA MET A 159 17.03 -12.30 -17.39
C MET A 159 18.48 -12.58 -16.95
N SER A 160 19.21 -13.43 -17.70
CA SER A 160 20.63 -13.71 -17.41
C SER A 160 21.61 -12.99 -18.34
N THR A 161 21.12 -12.27 -19.37
CA THR A 161 22.02 -11.72 -20.41
C THR A 161 22.27 -10.21 -20.29
N ILE A 162 21.38 -9.45 -19.63
CA ILE A 162 21.48 -7.98 -19.61
C ILE A 162 22.53 -7.48 -18.60
N VAL A 163 22.69 -8.16 -17.46
CA VAL A 163 23.68 -7.77 -16.45
C VAL A 163 25.12 -8.01 -16.94
N VAL A 164 25.35 -9.02 -17.78
CA VAL A 164 26.69 -9.32 -18.30
C VAL A 164 27.15 -8.31 -19.37
N GLN A 165 26.24 -7.71 -20.15
CA GLN A 165 26.63 -6.76 -21.20
C GLN A 165 27.00 -5.37 -20.68
N ILE A 166 26.45 -4.95 -19.54
CA ILE A 166 26.82 -3.64 -18.94
C ILE A 166 28.24 -3.70 -18.36
N PHE A 167 28.67 -4.83 -17.78
CA PHE A 167 30.03 -4.98 -17.27
C PHE A 167 31.10 -5.04 -18.38
N ALA A 168 30.78 -5.58 -19.56
CA ALA A 168 31.71 -5.63 -20.68
C ALA A 168 32.04 -4.24 -21.26
N TYR A 169 31.08 -3.31 -21.28
CA TYR A 169 31.28 -1.95 -21.81
C TYR A 169 32.15 -1.07 -20.89
N VAL A 170 32.03 -1.22 -19.57
CA VAL A 170 32.80 -0.42 -18.61
C VAL A 170 34.27 -0.85 -18.58
N ILE A 171 34.56 -2.15 -18.72
CA ILE A 171 35.93 -2.66 -18.70
C ILE A 171 36.66 -2.33 -20.01
N TRP A 172 35.99 -2.35 -21.17
CA TRP A 172 36.64 -2.04 -22.45
C TRP A 172 36.88 -0.53 -22.67
N GLY A 173 36.03 0.33 -22.09
CA GLY A 173 36.21 1.79 -22.11
C GLY A 173 37.44 2.27 -21.32
N HIS A 174 37.86 1.55 -20.28
CA HIS A 174 38.99 1.93 -19.45
C HIS A 174 40.37 1.49 -19.99
N MET A 175 40.43 0.49 -20.87
CA MET A 175 41.70 0.01 -21.44
C MET A 175 42.17 0.77 -22.70
N SER A 176 41.31 1.59 -23.33
CA SER A 176 41.68 2.29 -24.58
C SER A 176 42.45 3.61 -24.39
N ARG A 177 42.76 4.01 -23.14
CA ARG A 177 43.44 5.29 -22.84
C ARG A 177 44.92 5.20 -22.46
N ALA A 178 45.53 4.01 -22.55
CA ALA A 178 46.95 3.82 -22.31
C ALA A 178 47.69 3.47 -23.62
N ARG A 179 47.93 4.46 -24.48
CA ARG A 179 49.04 4.40 -25.45
C ARG A 179 50.23 5.17 -24.87
N PRO A 180 51.37 4.51 -24.60
CA PRO A 180 52.62 5.23 -24.49
C PRO A 180 53.10 5.61 -25.89
N SER A 181 53.42 6.88 -26.08
CA SER A 181 54.18 7.39 -27.20
C SER A 181 55.63 6.93 -27.08
N GLN A 182 56.09 6.11 -28.02
CA GLN A 182 57.49 6.04 -28.45
C GLN A 182 57.52 5.90 -29.97
#